data_AF-A0A1Y1KDZ6-F1
#
_entry.id   AF-A0A1Y1KDZ6-F1
#
_cell.length_a   1.000
_cell.length_b   1.000
_cell.length_c   1.000
_cell.angle_alpha   90.00
_cell.angle_beta   90.00
_cell.angle_gamma   90.00
#
_symmetry.space_group_name_H-M   'P 1'
#
loop_
_entity.id
_entity.type
_entity.pdbx_description
1 polymer ?
#
loop_
_entity_poly.entity_id
_entity_poly.type
_entity_poly.pdbx_seq_one_letter_code
_entity_poly.pdbx_strand_id
1 'polypeptide(L)'
;MNFHWLAHILIHHPLVILFGVLVFSVTCLIIPFTLKSLPDFSDPQMGFETRGTVLSSRLTTWKNLEKSTKFSGPFAVNPKEFLEQKDYSTRNNFKQALNESSPNIFINVYNETSRKSEKNNWLTLQNLIKHKSPGQHNTHRIAKEGYFCGQPDHDYAHAVLKSDMDADLFTMESLSALCRLEYELVQAQYYKELCLHPFKRPKKCCKPWSLSNYIAQLHNRTSCLAIVEEDIQNMKNLLQSCSQYYHNLQLAPDCYERGHCKVPVDCVKNNAVFNILNFLTSTSFLPPNEIMKTELKETMIFLPIASSTAALEYYKDLKDVNLKFHGISLVAIEFGIKSALFDRCLIEDAWFMTAGGVFVFLCIWFYTRSLFITFMTVIAILFSLGISYFVYTLVFELRFFPFMNLLATIVTIGIGADDVFIFCKAWHNSKKQKENSVIQMVNDAFDHALVSMLITSVTTAAAFLASYISSITAIRCFRPSAQQSLLSAHHH
;
A
#
# COMPACT_ATOMS: atom_id res chain seq x y z
N MET A 1 -12.46 49.98 1.82
CA MET A 1 -11.18 50.18 1.07
C MET A 1 -11.61 50.69 -0.30
N ASN A 2 -11.04 51.76 -0.88
CA ASN A 2 -11.56 52.24 -2.17
C ASN A 2 -11.21 51.26 -3.31
N PHE A 3 -12.10 50.29 -3.59
CA PHE A 3 -11.99 49.34 -4.70
C PHE A 3 -12.44 49.94 -6.05
N HIS A 4 -12.61 51.25 -6.12
CA HIS A 4 -13.12 51.96 -7.28
C HIS A 4 -12.32 51.70 -8.57
N TRP A 5 -11.00 51.59 -8.46
CA TRP A 5 -10.13 51.25 -9.60
C TRP A 5 -10.37 49.82 -10.11
N LEU A 6 -10.53 48.85 -9.20
CA LEU A 6 -10.83 47.46 -9.55
C LEU A 6 -12.20 47.34 -10.22
N ALA A 7 -13.21 48.00 -9.66
CA ALA A 7 -14.57 48.04 -10.21
C ALA A 7 -14.58 48.64 -11.62
N HIS A 8 -13.82 49.73 -11.84
CA HIS A 8 -13.72 50.38 -13.14
C HIS A 8 -13.10 49.46 -14.21
N ILE A 9 -12.02 48.76 -13.89
CA ILE A 9 -11.37 47.82 -14.81
C ILE A 9 -12.28 46.63 -15.13
N LEU A 10 -12.96 46.07 -14.12
CA LEU A 10 -13.84 44.91 -14.28
C LEU A 10 -15.04 45.20 -15.21
N ILE A 11 -15.56 46.43 -15.18
CA ILE A 11 -16.71 46.86 -15.98
C ILE A 11 -16.30 47.22 -17.40
N HIS A 12 -15.19 47.94 -17.59
CA HIS A 12 -14.78 48.43 -18.91
C HIS A 12 -14.05 47.38 -19.76
N HIS A 13 -13.35 46.42 -19.14
CA HIS A 13 -12.56 45.41 -19.86
C HIS A 13 -12.77 43.96 -19.38
N PRO A 14 -14.02 43.47 -19.22
CA PRO A 14 -14.28 42.13 -18.68
C PRO A 14 -13.72 41.00 -19.55
N LEU A 15 -13.79 41.12 -20.88
CA LEU A 15 -13.30 40.10 -21.81
C LEU A 15 -11.77 39.96 -21.80
N VAL A 16 -11.05 41.07 -21.62
CA VAL A 16 -9.58 41.07 -21.55
C VAL A 16 -9.11 40.33 -20.31
N ILE A 17 -9.75 40.59 -19.16
CA ILE A 17 -9.46 39.89 -17.90
C ILE A 17 -9.78 38.40 -18.02
N LEU A 18 -10.97 38.07 -18.55
CA LEU A 18 -11.39 36.68 -18.71
C LEU A 18 -10.44 35.89 -19.62
N PHE A 19 -10.02 36.48 -20.75
CA PHE A 19 -9.04 35.87 -21.64
C PHE A 19 -7.68 35.69 -20.97
N GLY A 20 -7.18 36.72 -20.27
CA GLY A 20 -5.91 36.65 -19.54
C GLY A 20 -5.90 35.56 -18.46
N VAL A 21 -6.96 35.49 -17.65
CA VAL A 21 -7.13 34.44 -16.62
C VAL A 21 -7.24 33.06 -17.27
N LEU A 22 -8.02 32.92 -18.34
CA LEU A 22 -8.17 31.64 -19.05
C LEU A 22 -6.82 31.13 -19.58
N VAL A 23 -6.05 31.97 -20.26
CA VAL A 23 -4.72 31.59 -20.80
C VAL A 23 -3.78 31.20 -19.67
N PHE A 24 -3.72 31.99 -18.59
CA PHE A 24 -2.88 31.68 -17.44
C PHE A 24 -3.29 30.37 -16.76
N SER A 25 -4.57 30.16 -16.49
CA SER A 25 -5.06 28.95 -15.83
C SER A 25 -4.85 27.70 -16.68
N VAL A 26 -5.12 27.78 -18.00
CA VAL A 26 -4.95 26.65 -18.91
C VAL A 26 -3.48 26.28 -19.05
N THR A 27 -2.57 27.26 -19.15
CA THR A 27 -1.13 26.98 -19.20
C THR A 27 -0.64 26.33 -17.90
N CYS A 28 -1.03 26.86 -16.74
CA CYS A 28 -0.74 26.25 -15.45
C CYS A 28 -1.29 24.83 -15.32
N LEU A 29 -2.44 24.51 -15.91
CA LEU A 29 -3.00 23.16 -15.89
C LEU A 29 -2.22 22.20 -16.81
N ILE A 30 -1.90 22.60 -18.04
CA ILE A 30 -1.30 21.71 -19.05
C ILE A 30 0.18 21.40 -18.76
N ILE A 31 0.96 22.37 -18.27
CA ILE A 31 2.41 22.21 -18.10
C ILE A 31 2.78 21.06 -17.12
N PRO A 32 2.15 20.91 -15.94
CA PRO A 32 2.45 19.81 -15.02
C PRO A 32 2.07 18.45 -15.58
N PHE A 33 0.92 18.33 -16.25
CA PHE A 33 0.46 17.07 -16.85
C PHE A 33 1.34 16.60 -18.01
N THR A 34 2.05 17.52 -18.68
CA THR A 34 2.96 17.19 -19.79
C THR A 34 4.39 16.93 -19.33
N LEU A 35 4.87 17.66 -18.31
CA LEU A 35 6.26 17.55 -17.84
C LEU A 35 6.47 16.51 -16.73
N LYS A 36 5.44 16.15 -15.97
CA LYS A 36 5.52 15.22 -14.84
C LYS A 36 4.67 13.99 -15.09
N SER A 37 5.12 12.86 -14.55
CA SER A 37 4.30 11.65 -14.48
C SER A 37 3.15 11.88 -13.50
N LEU A 38 2.03 11.21 -13.76
CA LEU A 38 0.90 11.16 -12.84
C LEU A 38 1.35 10.61 -11.47
N PRO A 39 0.72 11.05 -10.37
CA PRO A 39 1.05 10.55 -9.03
C PRO A 39 0.72 9.06 -8.91
N ASP A 40 1.57 8.35 -8.17
CA ASP A 40 1.42 6.92 -7.88
C ASP A 40 1.00 6.74 -6.42
N PHE A 41 -0.03 5.92 -6.18
CA PHE A 41 -0.61 5.63 -4.86
C PHE A 41 -0.35 4.20 -4.36
N SER A 42 0.47 3.43 -5.09
CA SER A 42 0.77 2.01 -4.83
C SER A 42 1.16 1.64 -3.39
N ASP A 43 1.65 2.60 -2.60
CA ASP A 43 1.89 2.42 -1.17
C ASP A 43 1.23 3.56 -0.36
N PRO A 44 0.07 3.31 0.29
CA PRO A 44 -0.63 4.32 1.07
C PRO A 44 0.09 4.71 2.36
N GLN A 45 1.06 3.93 2.83
CA GLN A 45 1.85 4.25 4.03
C GLN A 45 3.02 5.18 3.74
N MET A 46 3.27 5.49 2.46
CA MET A 46 4.31 6.44 2.08
C MET A 46 4.07 7.82 2.69
N GLY A 47 5.12 8.41 3.24
CA GLY A 47 5.08 9.73 3.84
C GLY A 47 4.67 9.77 5.32
N PHE A 48 4.35 8.65 5.96
CA PHE A 48 4.04 8.61 7.40
C PHE A 48 5.29 8.56 8.31
N GLU A 49 6.49 8.65 7.74
CA GLU A 49 7.73 8.79 8.50
C GLU A 49 7.97 10.22 9.04
N THR A 50 8.43 10.30 10.29
CA THR A 50 8.67 11.55 11.04
C THR A 50 10.05 12.15 10.74
N ARG A 51 10.28 12.54 9.48
CA ARG A 51 11.57 13.10 9.02
C ARG A 51 11.98 14.34 9.82
N GLY A 52 13.27 14.40 10.15
CA GLY A 52 13.88 15.50 10.91
C GLY A 52 13.88 15.30 12.43
N THR A 53 13.32 14.20 12.94
CA THR A 53 13.48 13.80 14.35
C THR A 53 14.79 13.04 14.56
N VAL A 54 15.31 13.06 15.80
CA VAL A 54 16.51 12.28 16.17
C VAL A 54 16.32 10.80 15.88
N LEU A 55 15.12 10.26 16.15
CA LEU A 55 14.79 8.85 15.89
C LEU A 55 14.78 8.54 14.38
N SER A 56 14.14 9.39 13.57
CA SER A 56 14.13 9.21 12.10
C SER A 56 15.54 9.31 11.52
N SER A 57 16.39 10.21 12.02
CA SER A 57 17.78 10.30 11.58
C SER A 57 18.55 9.02 11.91
N ARG A 58 18.42 8.49 13.14
CA ARG A 58 19.06 7.23 13.54
C ARG A 58 18.56 6.06 12.69
N LEU A 59 17.26 5.97 12.46
CA LEU A 59 16.66 4.92 11.64
C LEU A 59 17.09 5.02 10.17
N THR A 60 17.20 6.22 9.62
CA THR A 60 17.66 6.45 8.24
C THR A 60 19.13 6.09 8.10
N THR A 61 19.97 6.49 9.06
CA THR A 61 21.39 6.11 9.10
C THR A 61 21.53 4.59 9.20
N TRP A 62 20.73 3.93 10.03
CA TRP A 62 20.70 2.47 10.14
C TRP A 62 20.33 1.79 8.81
N LYS A 63 19.24 2.23 8.16
CA LYS A 63 18.82 1.71 6.84
C LYS A 63 19.90 1.93 5.77
N ASN A 64 20.56 3.09 5.78
CA ASN A 64 21.64 3.40 4.85
C ASN A 64 22.89 2.54 5.12
N LEU A 65 23.20 2.27 6.38
CA LEU A 65 24.28 1.36 6.76
C LEU A 65 23.99 -0.05 6.24
N GLU A 66 22.81 -0.59 6.52
CA GLU A 66 22.38 -1.90 6.03
C GLU A 66 22.40 -1.99 4.50
N LYS A 67 21.96 -0.93 3.80
CA LYS A 67 22.04 -0.87 2.34
C LYS A 67 23.49 -0.85 1.83
N SER A 68 24.40 -0.22 2.57
CA SER A 68 25.80 -0.07 2.19
C SER A 68 26.66 -1.30 2.55
N THR A 69 26.19 -2.15 3.46
CA THR A 69 26.84 -3.43 3.81
C THR A 69 26.34 -4.61 2.97
N LYS A 70 25.38 -4.40 2.07
CA LYS A 70 24.99 -5.40 1.06
C LYS A 70 26.17 -5.69 0.12
N PHE A 71 26.15 -6.84 -0.53
CA PHE A 71 27.19 -7.28 -1.47
C PHE A 71 27.53 -6.27 -2.58
N SER A 72 26.55 -5.46 -3.01
CA SER A 72 26.74 -4.39 -4.00
C SER A 72 27.23 -3.06 -3.40
N GLY A 73 27.29 -2.97 -2.08
CA GLY A 73 27.66 -1.78 -1.34
C GLY A 73 29.18 -1.68 -1.13
N PRO A 74 29.65 -0.52 -0.66
CA PRO A 74 31.08 -0.27 -0.45
C PRO A 74 31.65 -0.99 0.78
N PHE A 75 30.80 -1.50 1.68
CA PHE A 75 31.24 -2.16 2.90
C PHE A 75 30.99 -3.66 2.80
N ALA A 76 32.03 -4.46 3.08
CA ALA A 76 31.90 -5.90 3.23
C ALA A 76 31.74 -6.25 4.70
N VAL A 77 30.77 -7.11 5.01
CA VAL A 77 30.59 -7.65 6.37
C VAL A 77 31.69 -8.67 6.68
N ASN A 78 32.10 -9.43 5.68
CA ASN A 78 33.19 -10.41 5.78
C ASN A 78 34.39 -9.97 4.93
N PRO A 79 35.60 -9.84 5.50
CA PRO A 79 36.81 -9.51 4.75
C PRO A 79 37.08 -10.45 3.56
N LYS A 80 36.64 -11.72 3.63
CA LYS A 80 36.77 -12.67 2.52
C LYS A 80 35.94 -12.27 1.29
N GLU A 81 34.75 -11.70 1.48
CA GLU A 81 33.89 -11.23 0.38
C GLU A 81 34.56 -10.07 -0.38
N PHE A 82 35.24 -9.19 0.35
CA PHE A 82 36.01 -8.09 -0.24
C PHE A 82 37.17 -8.60 -1.10
N LEU A 83 37.87 -9.64 -0.64
CA LEU A 83 38.95 -10.26 -1.40
C LEU A 83 38.43 -10.96 -2.66
N GLU A 84 37.31 -11.69 -2.58
CA GLU A 84 36.67 -12.31 -3.74
C GLU A 84 36.20 -11.28 -4.79
N GLN A 85 35.66 -10.13 -4.35
CA GLN A 85 35.25 -9.03 -5.25
C GLN A 85 36.45 -8.37 -5.95
N LYS A 86 37.58 -8.24 -5.25
CA LYS A 86 38.84 -7.73 -5.80
C LYS A 86 39.46 -8.72 -6.80
N ASP A 87 39.40 -10.02 -6.51
CA ASP A 87 39.88 -11.05 -7.44
C ASP A 87 39.00 -11.10 -8.71
N TYR A 88 37.68 -10.89 -8.58
CA TYR A 88 36.77 -10.82 -9.73
C TYR A 88 37.04 -9.60 -10.63
N SER A 89 37.29 -8.42 -10.06
CA SER A 89 37.63 -7.21 -10.84
C SER A 89 39.00 -7.32 -11.51
N THR A 90 40.00 -7.90 -10.82
CA THR A 90 41.34 -8.13 -11.38
C THR A 90 41.30 -9.12 -12.54
N ARG A 91 40.45 -10.15 -12.47
CA ARG A 91 40.29 -11.17 -13.53
C ARG A 91 39.56 -10.63 -14.77
N ASN A 92 38.62 -9.69 -14.59
CA ASN A 92 37.96 -9.01 -15.71
C ASN A 92 38.89 -7.98 -16.39
N ASN A 93 39.69 -7.24 -15.63
CA ASN A 93 40.69 -6.32 -16.20
C ASN A 93 41.76 -7.08 -17.01
N PHE A 94 42.15 -8.29 -16.57
CA PHE A 94 43.07 -9.14 -17.32
C PHE A 94 42.47 -9.67 -18.63
N LYS A 95 41.16 -9.99 -18.65
CA LYS A 95 40.44 -10.36 -19.88
C LYS A 95 40.28 -9.19 -20.85
N GLN A 96 40.13 -7.98 -20.33
CA GLN A 96 40.03 -6.77 -21.15
C GLN A 96 41.39 -6.38 -21.75
N ALA A 97 42.48 -6.51 -20.99
CA ALA A 97 43.85 -6.31 -21.48
C ALA A 97 44.29 -7.34 -22.55
N LEU A 98 43.79 -8.59 -22.48
CA LEU A 98 44.06 -9.60 -23.52
C LEU A 98 43.33 -9.31 -24.84
N ASN A 99 42.24 -8.55 -24.83
CA ASN A 99 41.48 -8.17 -26.03
C ASN A 99 42.01 -6.90 -26.73
N GLU A 100 42.96 -6.17 -26.14
CA GLU A 100 43.57 -4.96 -26.72
C GLU A 100 44.80 -5.26 -27.60
N SER A 101 45.19 -6.53 -27.77
CA SER A 101 46.35 -6.95 -28.58
C SER A 101 46.02 -7.25 -30.06
N SER A 102 45.08 -6.51 -30.66
CA SER A 102 44.85 -6.52 -32.11
C SER A 102 44.67 -5.07 -32.61
N PRO A 103 45.49 -4.60 -33.57
CA PRO A 103 45.51 -3.20 -33.95
C PRO A 103 44.36 -2.91 -34.92
N ASN A 104 43.62 -1.83 -34.69
CA ASN A 104 43.28 -0.85 -35.74
C ASN A 104 42.65 0.41 -35.14
N ILE A 105 43.47 1.48 -35.14
CA ILE A 105 43.16 2.89 -35.47
C ILE A 105 42.06 3.57 -34.64
N PHE A 106 42.53 4.36 -33.67
CA PHE A 106 41.85 5.50 -33.04
C PHE A 106 41.77 6.70 -33.99
N ILE A 107 40.64 7.41 -34.01
CA ILE A 107 40.60 8.89 -33.92
C ILE A 107 39.48 9.29 -32.95
N ASN A 108 39.85 10.15 -31.99
CA ASN A 108 39.12 10.70 -30.85
C ASN A 108 38.02 11.70 -31.22
N VAL A 109 37.06 11.94 -30.31
CA VAL A 109 36.99 13.14 -29.43
C VAL A 109 35.66 13.20 -28.67
N TYR A 110 35.77 13.46 -27.37
CA TYR A 110 34.79 13.71 -26.31
C TYR A 110 33.56 14.58 -26.65
N ASN A 111 32.36 14.22 -26.15
CA ASN A 111 31.77 14.86 -24.95
C ASN A 111 30.38 14.30 -24.57
N GLU A 112 30.11 14.41 -23.26
CA GLU A 112 29.00 13.87 -22.48
C GLU A 112 27.59 14.26 -22.95
N THR A 113 26.61 13.37 -22.75
CA THR A 113 25.41 13.68 -21.94
C THR A 113 24.63 12.41 -21.60
N SER A 114 24.53 12.13 -20.30
CA SER A 114 23.81 11.01 -19.72
C SER A 114 22.30 11.09 -19.95
N ARG A 115 21.72 10.11 -20.65
CA ARG A 115 20.35 9.61 -20.41
C ARG A 115 20.12 8.24 -21.05
N LYS A 116 19.77 7.27 -20.20
CA LYS A 116 19.05 6.00 -20.46
C LYS A 116 19.68 5.01 -21.47
N SER A 117 20.14 3.87 -20.96
CA SER A 117 19.64 2.57 -21.44
C SER A 117 20.00 1.46 -20.46
N GLU A 118 19.07 1.16 -19.56
CA GLU A 118 19.05 -0.02 -18.71
C GLU A 118 18.56 -1.24 -19.53
N LYS A 119 19.23 -1.51 -20.65
CA LYS A 119 19.06 -2.73 -21.45
C LYS A 119 20.46 -3.28 -21.65
N ASN A 120 20.72 -4.42 -21.01
CA ASN A 120 21.77 -5.43 -21.26
C ASN A 120 22.30 -6.11 -19.99
N ASN A 121 21.59 -6.04 -18.86
CA ASN A 121 21.95 -6.79 -17.65
C ASN A 121 21.53 -8.28 -17.65
N TRP A 122 20.81 -8.75 -18.67
CA TRP A 122 20.31 -10.13 -18.71
C TRP A 122 21.41 -11.18 -18.98
N LEU A 123 22.32 -10.90 -19.93
CA LEU A 123 23.44 -11.80 -20.22
C LEU A 123 24.48 -11.82 -19.09
N THR A 124 24.66 -10.69 -18.40
CA THR A 124 25.55 -10.58 -17.25
C THR A 124 25.01 -11.37 -16.04
N LEU A 125 23.68 -11.37 -15.83
CA LEU A 125 23.03 -12.18 -14.79
C LEU A 125 23.14 -13.69 -15.08
N GLN A 126 22.92 -14.11 -16.33
CA GLN A 126 22.98 -15.53 -16.70
C GLN A 126 24.39 -16.14 -16.50
N ASN A 127 25.43 -15.35 -16.73
CA ASN A 127 26.81 -15.81 -16.58
C ASN A 127 27.26 -15.87 -15.11
N LEU A 128 26.67 -15.09 -14.22
CA LEU A 128 26.91 -15.16 -12.77
C LEU A 128 26.24 -16.39 -12.12
N ILE A 129 25.12 -16.87 -12.69
CA ILE A 129 24.40 -18.05 -12.18
C ILE A 129 25.15 -19.36 -12.50
N LYS A 130 25.91 -19.41 -13.61
CA LYS A 130 26.61 -20.63 -14.05
C LYS A 130 27.85 -21.01 -13.21
N HIS A 131 28.40 -20.12 -12.40
CA HIS A 131 29.69 -20.32 -11.71
C HIS A 131 29.63 -20.39 -10.18
N LYS A 132 28.44 -20.38 -9.55
CA LYS A 132 28.35 -20.46 -8.08
C LYS A 132 27.97 -21.87 -7.62
N SER A 133 28.97 -22.66 -7.22
CA SER A 133 28.78 -23.82 -6.34
C SER A 133 28.24 -23.37 -4.96
N PRO A 134 27.47 -24.20 -4.24
CA PRO A 134 26.44 -23.72 -3.32
C PRO A 134 27.02 -23.30 -1.96
N GLY A 135 27.15 -21.99 -1.77
CA GLY A 135 27.46 -21.34 -0.49
C GLY A 135 26.34 -20.39 -0.08
N GLN A 136 25.46 -20.90 0.80
CA GLN A 136 24.70 -20.21 1.85
C GLN A 136 24.31 -18.73 1.63
N HIS A 137 23.23 -18.51 0.88
CA HIS A 137 22.28 -17.43 1.16
C HIS A 137 20.87 -18.00 1.16
N ASN A 138 20.05 -17.56 2.11
CA ASN A 138 18.67 -17.97 2.35
C ASN A 138 17.74 -17.62 1.16
N THR A 139 17.90 -18.30 0.04
CA THR A 139 16.77 -18.56 -0.85
C THR A 139 15.83 -19.50 -0.11
N HIS A 140 14.56 -19.09 0.05
CA HIS A 140 13.46 -19.84 0.63
C HIS A 140 13.71 -21.34 0.61
N ARG A 141 13.73 -21.94 1.80
CA ARG A 141 13.98 -23.37 2.02
C ARG A 141 13.27 -24.18 0.95
N ILE A 142 14.05 -24.66 0.00
CA ILE A 142 13.70 -25.59 -1.06
C ILE A 142 12.80 -26.66 -0.43
N ALA A 143 11.56 -26.76 -0.91
CA ALA A 143 10.55 -27.67 -0.37
C ALA A 143 11.14 -29.10 -0.29
N LYS A 144 11.54 -29.50 0.93
CA LYS A 144 11.99 -30.86 1.21
C LYS A 144 10.84 -31.82 0.91
N GLU A 145 11.18 -33.02 0.46
CA GLU A 145 10.23 -34.10 0.22
C GLU A 145 9.35 -34.32 1.46
N GLY A 146 8.04 -34.13 1.30
CA GLY A 146 7.11 -34.22 2.42
C GLY A 146 5.67 -34.08 1.96
N TYR A 147 4.74 -34.36 2.88
CA TYR A 147 3.30 -34.14 2.70
C TYR A 147 2.97 -32.66 2.42
N PHE A 148 3.80 -31.75 2.94
CA PHE A 148 3.75 -30.29 2.75
C PHE A 148 5.00 -29.76 2.03
N CYS A 149 4.95 -28.49 1.58
CA CYS A 149 6.07 -27.80 0.95
C CYS A 149 6.87 -26.95 1.94
N GLY A 150 7.38 -27.61 2.98
CA GLY A 150 8.11 -26.97 4.08
C GLY A 150 7.22 -26.63 5.27
N GLN A 151 7.70 -25.71 6.10
CA GLN A 151 7.00 -25.19 7.28
C GLN A 151 6.09 -24.02 6.88
N PRO A 152 4.94 -23.84 7.56
CA PRO A 152 4.12 -22.64 7.39
C PRO A 152 4.92 -21.40 7.80
N ASP A 153 4.65 -20.30 7.13
CA ASP A 153 5.33 -19.02 7.32
C ASP A 153 4.34 -17.87 7.02
N HIS A 154 4.58 -16.71 7.60
CA HIS A 154 3.78 -15.49 7.43
C HIS A 154 3.76 -14.97 5.99
N ASP A 155 4.78 -15.33 5.20
CA ASP A 155 4.90 -15.00 3.77
C ASP A 155 3.88 -15.77 2.90
N TYR A 156 3.22 -16.79 3.43
CA TYR A 156 2.18 -17.51 2.73
C TYR A 156 0.79 -16.92 2.99
N ALA A 157 -0.04 -16.96 1.96
CA ALA A 157 -1.45 -16.60 2.02
C ALA A 157 -2.15 -17.43 3.11
N HIS A 158 -2.84 -16.77 4.04
CA HIS A 158 -3.52 -17.45 5.13
C HIS A 158 -4.89 -16.84 5.45
N ALA A 159 -5.72 -17.68 6.07
CA ALA A 159 -7.12 -17.43 6.33
C ALA A 159 -7.46 -17.85 7.76
N VAL A 160 -8.23 -17.03 8.47
CA VAL A 160 -8.68 -17.28 9.85
C VAL A 160 -10.15 -17.68 9.84
N LEU A 161 -10.42 -18.81 10.48
CA LEU A 161 -11.74 -19.43 10.57
C LEU A 161 -12.19 -19.43 12.02
N LYS A 162 -13.48 -19.17 12.22
CA LYS A 162 -14.11 -19.13 13.53
C LYS A 162 -15.34 -20.01 13.56
N SER A 163 -15.56 -20.71 14.68
CA SER A 163 -16.82 -21.41 14.91
C SER A 163 -17.95 -20.43 15.10
N ASP A 164 -19.07 -20.70 14.44
CA ASP A 164 -20.34 -20.08 14.78
C ASP A 164 -20.71 -20.48 16.22
N MET A 165 -21.26 -19.55 16.99
CA MET A 165 -21.66 -19.75 18.39
C MET A 165 -20.54 -20.20 19.35
N ASP A 166 -19.26 -19.94 19.03
CA ASP A 166 -18.12 -20.25 19.91
C ASP A 166 -17.97 -21.75 20.25
N ALA A 167 -18.47 -22.66 19.40
CA ALA A 167 -18.32 -24.10 19.57
C ALA A 167 -16.88 -24.60 19.34
N ASP A 168 -16.58 -25.82 19.82
CA ASP A 168 -15.26 -26.44 19.67
C ASP A 168 -15.03 -26.94 18.23
N LEU A 169 -14.06 -26.35 17.54
CA LEU A 169 -13.61 -26.76 16.20
C LEU A 169 -12.82 -28.07 16.23
N PHE A 170 -12.42 -28.56 17.40
CA PHE A 170 -11.74 -29.84 17.56
C PHE A 170 -12.72 -31.03 17.61
N THR A 171 -13.69 -31.03 16.70
CA THR A 171 -14.75 -32.05 16.56
C THR A 171 -14.74 -32.64 15.14
N MET A 172 -15.22 -33.87 14.97
CA MET A 172 -15.24 -34.52 13.65
C MET A 172 -16.08 -33.75 12.63
N GLU A 173 -17.22 -33.19 13.05
CA GLU A 173 -18.06 -32.36 12.19
C GLU A 173 -17.28 -31.12 11.70
N SER A 174 -16.65 -30.38 12.62
CA SER A 174 -15.87 -29.19 12.30
C SER A 174 -14.65 -29.49 11.43
N LEU A 175 -13.89 -30.55 11.74
CA LEU A 175 -12.72 -30.94 10.93
C LEU A 175 -13.10 -31.42 9.53
N SER A 176 -14.26 -32.08 9.40
CA SER A 176 -14.81 -32.46 8.09
C SER A 176 -15.26 -31.22 7.29
N ALA A 177 -15.86 -30.23 7.95
CA ALA A 177 -16.24 -28.96 7.36
C ALA A 177 -15.00 -28.14 6.93
N LEU A 178 -13.96 -28.10 7.76
CA LEU A 178 -12.66 -27.49 7.42
C LEU A 178 -12.01 -28.16 6.20
N CYS A 179 -12.04 -29.49 6.13
CA CYS A 179 -11.51 -30.24 4.99
C CYS A 179 -12.29 -29.97 3.69
N ARG A 180 -13.63 -29.83 3.77
CA ARG A 180 -14.46 -29.45 2.62
C ARG A 180 -14.20 -28.02 2.18
N LEU A 181 -14.08 -27.09 3.12
CA LEU A 181 -13.75 -25.70 2.80
C LEU A 181 -12.36 -25.59 2.16
N GLU A 182 -11.38 -26.34 2.66
CA GLU A 182 -10.05 -26.44 2.04
C GLU A 182 -10.16 -26.92 0.59
N TYR A 183 -11.01 -27.90 0.32
CA TYR A 183 -11.26 -28.38 -1.04
C TYR A 183 -11.82 -27.29 -1.96
N GLU A 184 -12.79 -26.50 -1.49
CA GLU A 184 -13.33 -25.35 -2.24
C GLU A 184 -12.25 -24.30 -2.54
N LEU A 185 -11.42 -23.95 -1.55
CA LEU A 185 -10.30 -23.01 -1.72
C LEU A 185 -9.29 -23.50 -2.78
N VAL A 186 -9.02 -24.81 -2.83
CA VAL A 186 -8.08 -25.42 -3.78
C VAL A 186 -8.67 -25.56 -5.19
N GLN A 187 -10.00 -25.62 -5.33
CA GLN A 187 -10.69 -25.77 -6.62
C GLN A 187 -10.97 -24.45 -7.33
N ALA A 188 -10.85 -23.32 -6.64
CA ALA A 188 -10.95 -21.99 -7.22
C ALA A 188 -10.05 -21.81 -8.45
N GLN A 189 -10.51 -21.02 -9.42
CA GLN A 189 -10.00 -21.03 -10.79
C GLN A 189 -8.50 -20.71 -10.87
N TYR A 190 -8.07 -19.69 -10.11
CA TYR A 190 -6.69 -19.18 -10.14
C TYR A 190 -5.74 -19.89 -9.17
N TYR A 191 -6.24 -20.84 -8.36
CA TYR A 191 -5.42 -21.51 -7.35
C TYR A 191 -4.25 -22.28 -7.97
N LYS A 192 -4.51 -23.03 -9.05
CA LYS A 192 -3.52 -23.93 -9.68
C LYS A 192 -2.32 -23.19 -10.29
N GLU A 193 -2.52 -21.94 -10.71
CA GLU A 193 -1.46 -21.11 -11.29
C GLU A 193 -0.58 -20.46 -10.22
N LEU A 194 -1.13 -20.25 -9.02
CA LEU A 194 -0.46 -19.57 -7.91
C LEU A 194 0.16 -20.54 -6.89
N CYS A 195 -0.31 -21.78 -6.84
CA CYS A 195 0.12 -22.75 -5.85
C CYS A 195 1.61 -23.11 -6.03
N LEU A 196 2.28 -23.35 -4.90
CA LEU A 196 3.61 -23.92 -4.91
C LEU A 196 3.57 -25.38 -5.35
N HIS A 197 4.65 -25.80 -5.98
CA HIS A 197 4.85 -27.17 -6.41
C HIS A 197 6.06 -27.79 -5.69
N PRO A 198 5.98 -29.08 -5.31
CA PRO A 198 7.12 -29.81 -4.79
C PRO A 198 8.11 -30.08 -5.94
N PHE A 199 9.40 -30.04 -5.64
CA PHE A 199 10.48 -30.14 -6.62
C PHE A 199 10.38 -31.37 -7.55
N LYS A 200 10.00 -32.54 -7.00
CA LYS A 200 9.88 -33.80 -7.75
C LYS A 200 8.59 -33.94 -8.57
N ARG A 201 7.55 -33.13 -8.30
CA ARG A 201 6.23 -33.24 -8.97
C ARG A 201 5.74 -31.83 -9.35
N PRO A 202 6.32 -31.20 -10.38
CA PRO A 202 6.01 -29.81 -10.76
C PRO A 202 4.57 -29.59 -11.24
N LYS A 203 3.77 -30.65 -11.41
CA LYS A 203 2.36 -30.57 -11.85
C LYS A 203 1.35 -30.73 -10.71
N LYS A 204 1.78 -30.95 -9.47
CA LYS A 204 0.87 -31.16 -8.33
C LYS A 204 1.05 -30.03 -7.33
N CYS A 205 -0.03 -29.35 -6.95
CA CYS A 205 0.03 -28.37 -5.87
C CYS A 205 0.38 -29.05 -4.53
N CYS A 206 1.11 -28.33 -3.70
CA CYS A 206 1.32 -28.71 -2.31
C CYS A 206 -0.02 -28.76 -1.56
N LYS A 207 -0.08 -29.52 -0.46
CA LYS A 207 -1.24 -29.48 0.44
C LYS A 207 -1.20 -28.22 1.31
N PRO A 208 -2.35 -27.56 1.56
CA PRO A 208 -2.46 -26.49 2.55
C PRO A 208 -2.07 -26.94 3.95
N TRP A 209 -1.43 -26.08 4.73
CA TRP A 209 -1.20 -26.35 6.15
C TRP A 209 -2.48 -26.00 6.91
N SER A 210 -3.23 -27.04 7.26
CA SER A 210 -4.48 -26.97 8.01
C SER A 210 -4.45 -27.98 9.16
N LEU A 211 -5.28 -27.76 10.18
CA LEU A 211 -5.39 -28.67 11.31
C LEU A 211 -5.72 -30.10 10.85
N SER A 212 -6.69 -30.25 9.95
CA SER A 212 -7.10 -31.55 9.40
C SER A 212 -5.95 -32.23 8.64
N ASN A 213 -5.16 -31.48 7.86
CA ASN A 213 -4.02 -32.08 7.14
C ASN A 213 -2.88 -32.51 8.06
N TYR A 214 -2.61 -31.82 9.17
CA TYR A 214 -1.64 -32.28 10.15
C TYR A 214 -2.10 -33.53 10.89
N ILE A 215 -3.37 -33.61 11.27
CA ILE A 215 -3.97 -34.82 11.86
C ILE A 215 -3.83 -36.00 10.90
N ALA A 216 -4.23 -35.80 9.63
CA ALA A 216 -4.10 -36.81 8.61
C ALA A 216 -2.63 -37.29 8.44
N GLN A 217 -1.67 -36.36 8.40
CA GLN A 217 -0.25 -36.69 8.27
C GLN A 217 0.29 -37.48 9.47
N LEU A 218 -0.08 -37.11 10.70
CA LEU A 218 0.45 -37.75 11.92
C LEU A 218 -0.01 -39.21 12.05
N HIS A 219 -1.24 -39.49 11.59
CA HIS A 219 -1.90 -40.79 11.58
C HIS A 219 -1.74 -41.54 10.25
N ASN A 220 -0.85 -41.08 9.36
CA ASN A 220 -0.56 -41.68 8.06
C ASN A 220 -1.81 -41.90 7.18
N ARG A 221 -2.82 -41.03 7.30
CA ARG A 221 -3.97 -40.96 6.40
C ARG A 221 -3.59 -40.25 5.10
N THR A 222 -4.24 -40.62 4.01
CA THR A 222 -3.96 -40.08 2.67
C THR A 222 -4.62 -38.72 2.41
N SER A 223 -5.69 -38.40 3.13
CA SER A 223 -6.49 -37.19 2.96
C SER A 223 -7.18 -36.81 4.27
N CYS A 224 -7.54 -35.54 4.43
CA CYS A 224 -8.31 -35.05 5.57
C CYS A 224 -9.73 -35.66 5.67
N LEU A 225 -10.27 -36.20 4.57
CA LEU A 225 -11.55 -36.92 4.58
C LEU A 225 -11.47 -38.32 5.22
N ALA A 226 -10.27 -38.87 5.42
CA ALA A 226 -10.06 -40.20 5.97
C ALA A 226 -9.78 -40.20 7.49
N ILE A 227 -9.96 -39.05 8.14
CA ILE A 227 -9.80 -38.88 9.59
C ILE A 227 -10.96 -39.57 10.31
N VAL A 228 -10.66 -40.21 11.43
CA VAL A 228 -11.65 -40.87 12.30
C VAL A 228 -11.64 -40.19 13.67
N GLU A 229 -12.73 -40.30 14.45
CA GLU A 229 -12.85 -39.74 15.80
C GLU A 229 -11.69 -40.14 16.74
N GLU A 230 -11.19 -41.37 16.60
CA GLU A 230 -10.03 -41.86 17.36
C GLU A 230 -8.75 -41.04 17.05
N ASP A 231 -8.53 -40.65 15.79
CA ASP A 231 -7.38 -39.83 15.40
C ASP A 231 -7.47 -38.44 16.06
N ILE A 232 -8.67 -37.88 16.16
CA ILE A 232 -8.94 -36.58 16.80
C ILE A 232 -8.62 -36.67 18.30
N GLN A 233 -9.16 -37.67 18.99
CA GLN A 233 -8.93 -37.81 20.43
C GLN A 233 -7.44 -38.04 20.75
N ASN A 234 -6.77 -38.87 19.96
CA ASN A 234 -5.33 -39.10 20.10
C ASN A 234 -4.52 -37.82 19.86
N MET A 235 -4.91 -37.02 18.87
CA MET A 235 -4.28 -35.73 18.62
C MET A 235 -4.49 -34.75 19.78
N LYS A 236 -5.71 -34.67 20.33
CA LYS A 236 -6.04 -33.79 21.46
C LYS A 236 -5.20 -34.13 22.69
N ASN A 237 -5.09 -35.43 23.00
CA ASN A 237 -4.23 -35.93 24.09
C ASN A 237 -2.75 -35.61 23.85
N LEU A 238 -2.26 -35.79 22.61
CA LEU A 238 -0.88 -35.47 22.25
C LEU A 238 -0.60 -33.99 22.45
N LEU A 239 -1.43 -33.10 21.91
CA LEU A 239 -1.30 -31.65 22.05
C LEU A 239 -1.31 -31.23 23.54
N GLN A 240 -2.21 -31.81 24.33
CA GLN A 240 -2.29 -31.54 25.76
C GLN A 240 -1.00 -31.97 26.49
N SER A 241 -0.49 -33.17 26.22
CA SER A 241 0.76 -33.67 26.84
C SER A 241 2.01 -32.87 26.42
N CYS A 242 2.04 -32.39 25.18
CA CYS A 242 3.17 -31.65 24.63
C CYS A 242 3.12 -30.13 24.91
N SER A 243 1.95 -29.61 25.31
CA SER A 243 1.72 -28.17 25.53
C SER A 243 2.68 -27.57 26.56
N GLN A 244 3.01 -28.29 27.62
CA GLN A 244 3.93 -27.81 28.66
C GLN A 244 5.36 -27.62 28.11
N TYR A 245 5.81 -28.51 27.21
CA TYR A 245 7.12 -28.39 26.56
C TYR A 245 7.16 -27.21 25.59
N TYR A 246 6.03 -26.90 24.95
CA TYR A 246 5.89 -25.74 24.07
C TYR A 246 5.95 -24.43 24.87
N HIS A 247 5.15 -24.29 25.92
CA HIS A 247 5.12 -23.07 26.75
C HIS A 247 6.43 -22.80 27.49
N ASN A 248 7.17 -23.87 27.84
CA ASN A 248 8.49 -23.78 28.45
C ASN A 248 9.62 -23.54 27.44
N LEU A 249 9.32 -23.32 26.15
CA LEU A 249 10.27 -23.11 25.06
C LEU A 249 11.26 -24.27 24.85
N GLN A 250 10.88 -25.49 25.27
CA GLN A 250 11.69 -26.70 25.07
C GLN A 250 11.40 -27.34 23.71
N LEU A 251 10.21 -27.13 23.15
CA LEU A 251 9.82 -27.54 21.81
C LEU A 251 10.06 -26.39 20.82
N ALA A 252 11.19 -26.45 20.11
CA ALA A 252 11.64 -25.47 19.11
C ALA A 252 11.40 -25.97 17.65
N PRO A 253 11.35 -25.07 16.65
CA PRO A 253 11.05 -25.44 15.25
C PRO A 253 12.11 -26.35 14.59
N ASP A 254 13.33 -26.38 15.12
CA ASP A 254 14.47 -27.15 14.62
C ASP A 254 14.66 -28.50 15.34
N CYS A 255 13.81 -28.82 16.32
CA CYS A 255 13.93 -30.04 17.11
C CYS A 255 13.93 -31.32 16.28
N TYR A 256 13.07 -31.41 15.26
CA TYR A 256 13.01 -32.56 14.38
C TYR A 256 14.25 -32.70 13.48
N GLU A 257 14.85 -31.59 13.05
CA GLU A 257 16.00 -31.61 12.14
C GLU A 257 17.33 -31.84 12.87
N ARG A 258 17.48 -31.29 14.09
CA ARG A 258 18.73 -31.35 14.86
C ARG A 258 18.77 -32.48 15.89
N GLY A 259 17.62 -33.06 16.27
CA GLY A 259 17.56 -34.23 17.16
C GLY A 259 18.02 -34.02 18.60
N HIS A 260 18.27 -32.77 19.03
CA HIS A 260 18.86 -32.44 20.34
C HIS A 260 17.88 -31.79 21.33
N CYS A 261 16.58 -32.10 21.24
CA CYS A 261 15.59 -31.54 22.15
C CYS A 261 15.23 -32.53 23.28
N LYS A 262 15.16 -32.03 24.52
CA LYS A 262 14.73 -32.80 25.70
C LYS A 262 13.20 -32.90 25.76
N VAL A 263 12.60 -33.46 24.72
CA VAL A 263 11.14 -33.55 24.52
C VAL A 263 10.80 -34.96 24.01
N PRO A 264 9.64 -35.54 24.39
CA PRO A 264 9.20 -36.83 23.86
C PRO A 264 9.18 -36.89 22.33
N VAL A 265 9.55 -38.04 21.76
CA VAL A 265 9.68 -38.23 20.30
C VAL A 265 8.35 -37.96 19.58
N ASP A 266 7.23 -38.30 20.22
CA ASP A 266 5.88 -38.08 19.67
C ASP A 266 5.56 -36.58 19.48
N CYS A 267 6.07 -35.71 20.36
CA CYS A 267 5.88 -34.26 20.24
C CYS A 267 6.72 -33.64 19.11
N VAL A 268 7.83 -34.28 18.74
CA VAL A 268 8.77 -33.77 17.74
C VAL A 268 8.46 -34.33 16.35
N LYS A 269 7.64 -35.38 16.25
CA LYS A 269 7.28 -36.05 14.99
C LYS A 269 6.77 -35.06 13.94
N ASN A 270 7.49 -34.98 12.81
CA ASN A 270 7.20 -34.11 11.67
C ASN A 270 7.03 -32.61 12.01
N ASN A 271 7.53 -32.15 13.18
CA ASN A 271 7.27 -30.80 13.72
C ASN A 271 5.77 -30.43 13.80
N ALA A 272 4.86 -31.42 13.83
CA ALA A 272 3.42 -31.18 13.72
C ALA A 272 2.87 -30.41 14.92
N VAL A 273 3.20 -30.86 16.14
CA VAL A 273 2.74 -30.23 17.39
C VAL A 273 3.18 -28.77 17.48
N PHE A 274 4.46 -28.50 17.19
CA PHE A 274 5.00 -27.15 17.17
C PHE A 274 4.25 -26.27 16.16
N ASN A 275 4.08 -26.75 14.92
CA ASN A 275 3.42 -25.96 13.88
C ASN A 275 1.95 -25.68 14.19
N ILE A 276 1.23 -26.66 14.76
CA ILE A 276 -0.18 -26.48 15.12
C ILE A 276 -0.32 -25.44 16.23
N LEU A 277 0.42 -25.59 17.33
CA LEU A 277 0.33 -24.69 18.48
C LEU A 277 0.84 -23.27 18.16
N ASN A 278 1.83 -23.15 17.28
CA ASN A 278 2.44 -21.87 16.93
C ASN A 278 1.70 -21.10 15.83
N PHE A 279 1.17 -21.80 14.81
CA PHE A 279 0.61 -21.14 13.62
C PHE A 279 -0.89 -21.36 13.43
N LEU A 280 -1.45 -22.52 13.81
CA LEU A 280 -2.80 -22.91 13.41
C LEU A 280 -3.86 -22.70 14.49
N THR A 281 -3.47 -22.71 15.76
CA THR A 281 -4.39 -22.52 16.90
C THR A 281 -4.26 -21.14 17.50
N SER A 282 -5.36 -20.61 18.04
CA SER A 282 -5.33 -19.37 18.79
C SER A 282 -4.67 -19.53 20.16
N THR A 283 -4.22 -18.41 20.75
CA THR A 283 -3.61 -18.38 22.09
C THR A 283 -4.56 -18.78 23.22
N SER A 284 -5.87 -18.84 22.96
CA SER A 284 -6.88 -19.30 23.92
C SER A 284 -6.96 -20.82 24.04
N PHE A 285 -6.36 -21.56 23.12
CA PHE A 285 -6.32 -23.02 23.13
C PHE A 285 -5.10 -23.50 23.93
N LEU A 286 -5.32 -24.34 24.95
CA LEU A 286 -4.28 -24.85 25.86
C LEU A 286 -3.36 -23.74 26.43
N PRO A 287 -3.89 -22.72 27.11
CA PRO A 287 -3.08 -21.65 27.69
C PRO A 287 -2.19 -22.18 28.84
N PRO A 288 -1.05 -21.51 29.13
CA PRO A 288 -0.07 -21.99 30.11
C PRO A 288 -0.63 -22.15 31.53
N ASN A 289 -1.63 -21.35 31.90
CA ASN A 289 -2.21 -21.33 33.25
C ASN A 289 -3.44 -22.25 33.41
N GLU A 290 -4.07 -22.69 32.31
CA GLU A 290 -5.30 -23.48 32.31
C GLU A 290 -5.23 -24.58 31.24
N ILE A 291 -4.39 -25.59 31.48
CA ILE A 291 -4.19 -26.73 30.56
C ILE A 291 -5.49 -27.53 30.33
N MET A 292 -6.50 -27.35 31.20
CA MET A 292 -7.82 -27.96 31.06
C MET A 292 -8.71 -27.30 30.00
N LYS A 293 -8.35 -26.11 29.50
CA LYS A 293 -9.11 -25.42 28.45
C LYS A 293 -8.72 -25.98 27.09
N THR A 294 -9.55 -26.89 26.59
CA THR A 294 -9.28 -27.68 25.38
C THR A 294 -10.19 -27.33 24.19
N GLU A 295 -10.98 -26.27 24.31
CA GLU A 295 -11.88 -25.81 23.26
C GLU A 295 -11.15 -24.90 22.27
N LEU A 296 -11.17 -25.26 20.99
CA LEU A 296 -10.59 -24.48 19.90
C LEU A 296 -11.70 -23.69 19.20
N LYS A 297 -11.79 -22.38 19.44
CA LYS A 297 -12.83 -21.54 18.82
C LYS A 297 -12.45 -21.01 17.44
N GLU A 298 -11.15 -20.86 17.20
CA GLU A 298 -10.61 -20.20 16.01
C GLU A 298 -9.37 -20.97 15.52
N THR A 299 -9.26 -21.16 14.21
CA THR A 299 -8.12 -21.82 13.58
C THR A 299 -7.69 -21.12 12.30
N MET A 300 -6.43 -21.28 11.93
CA MET A 300 -5.87 -20.71 10.71
C MET A 300 -5.60 -21.81 9.67
N ILE A 301 -5.76 -21.49 8.39
CA ILE A 301 -5.30 -22.31 7.26
C ILE A 301 -4.28 -21.49 6.48
N PHE A 302 -3.10 -22.05 6.25
CA PHE A 302 -2.12 -21.50 5.32
C PHE A 302 -2.25 -22.21 3.97
N LEU A 303 -2.43 -21.42 2.93
CA LEU A 303 -2.42 -21.89 1.55
C LEU A 303 -0.98 -21.85 1.03
N PRO A 304 -0.56 -22.82 0.20
CA PRO A 304 0.74 -22.83 -0.43
C PRO A 304 0.80 -21.82 -1.59
N ILE A 305 0.42 -20.57 -1.33
CA ILE A 305 0.43 -19.44 -2.27
C ILE A 305 1.24 -18.34 -1.61
N ALA A 306 2.13 -17.69 -2.37
CA ALA A 306 2.88 -16.55 -1.85
C ALA A 306 1.97 -15.33 -1.64
N SER A 307 2.08 -14.70 -0.47
CA SER A 307 1.40 -13.45 -0.13
C SER A 307 1.92 -12.32 -1.02
N SER A 308 1.14 -11.95 -2.03
CA SER A 308 1.58 -11.03 -3.08
C SER A 308 0.39 -10.44 -3.85
N THR A 309 0.63 -9.35 -4.59
CA THR A 309 -0.37 -8.72 -5.46
C THR A 309 -0.88 -9.65 -6.58
N ALA A 310 -0.16 -10.74 -6.90
CA ALA A 310 -0.60 -11.74 -7.86
C ALA A 310 -1.84 -12.53 -7.39
N ALA A 311 -2.06 -12.64 -6.07
CA ALA A 311 -3.22 -13.31 -5.49
C ALA A 311 -4.53 -12.50 -5.60
N LEU A 312 -4.50 -11.33 -6.24
CA LEU A 312 -5.65 -10.43 -6.33
C LEU A 312 -6.82 -11.00 -7.14
N GLU A 313 -6.53 -11.68 -8.26
CA GLU A 313 -7.60 -12.30 -9.06
C GLU A 313 -8.18 -13.56 -8.38
N TYR A 314 -7.35 -14.30 -7.65
CA TYR A 314 -7.80 -15.38 -6.76
C TYR A 314 -8.71 -14.86 -5.64
N TYR A 315 -8.37 -13.72 -5.02
CA TYR A 315 -9.22 -13.11 -4.00
C TYR A 315 -10.59 -12.70 -4.54
N LYS A 316 -10.68 -12.17 -5.76
CA LYS A 316 -11.98 -11.82 -6.36
C LYS A 316 -12.87 -13.03 -6.57
N ASP A 317 -12.30 -14.13 -7.08
CA ASP A 317 -13.01 -15.40 -7.26
C ASP A 317 -13.57 -15.90 -5.91
N LEU A 318 -12.79 -15.77 -4.84
CA LEU A 318 -13.23 -16.14 -3.50
C LEU A 318 -14.27 -15.19 -2.88
N LYS A 319 -14.25 -13.90 -3.22
CA LYS A 319 -15.22 -12.91 -2.70
C LYS A 319 -16.65 -13.26 -3.10
N ASP A 320 -16.82 -13.88 -4.26
CA ASP A 320 -18.13 -14.25 -4.81
C ASP A 320 -18.67 -15.58 -4.22
N VAL A 321 -17.84 -16.33 -3.49
CA VAL A 321 -18.23 -17.59 -2.83
C VAL A 321 -18.76 -17.32 -1.42
N ASN A 322 -19.79 -18.05 -1.00
CA ASN A 322 -20.32 -17.93 0.35
C ASN A 322 -19.30 -18.44 1.39
N LEU A 323 -18.75 -17.52 2.17
CA LEU A 323 -17.66 -17.73 3.13
C LEU A 323 -18.11 -18.35 4.47
N LYS A 324 -19.37 -18.80 4.55
CA LYS A 324 -19.92 -19.52 5.70
C LYS A 324 -20.22 -20.95 5.30
N PHE A 325 -19.65 -21.90 6.03
CA PHE A 325 -19.76 -23.32 5.73
C PHE A 325 -20.00 -24.14 7.00
N HIS A 326 -21.18 -24.76 7.11
CA HIS A 326 -21.52 -25.77 8.14
C HIS A 326 -21.05 -25.40 9.56
N GLY A 327 -21.42 -24.21 10.05
CA GLY A 327 -21.06 -23.76 11.40
C GLY A 327 -19.67 -23.14 11.54
N ILE A 328 -18.93 -22.93 10.44
CA ILE A 328 -17.65 -22.24 10.40
C ILE A 328 -17.75 -21.02 9.49
N SER A 329 -17.25 -19.89 9.95
CA SER A 329 -17.14 -18.66 9.17
C SER A 329 -15.68 -18.28 8.91
N LEU A 330 -15.37 -17.90 7.67
CA LEU A 330 -14.11 -17.27 7.33
C LEU A 330 -14.17 -15.79 7.72
N VAL A 331 -13.41 -15.41 8.75
CA VAL A 331 -13.50 -14.07 9.38
C VAL A 331 -12.40 -13.13 8.89
N ALA A 332 -11.21 -13.66 8.58
CA ALA A 332 -10.09 -12.85 8.10
C ALA A 332 -9.28 -13.57 7.03
N ILE A 333 -8.71 -12.78 6.11
CA ILE A 333 -7.86 -13.24 5.01
C ILE A 333 -6.65 -12.31 4.92
N GLU A 334 -5.46 -12.89 4.80
CA GLU A 334 -4.20 -12.18 4.57
C GLU A 334 -3.48 -12.79 3.37
N PHE A 335 -3.64 -12.17 2.20
CA PHE A 335 -2.99 -12.59 0.94
C PHE A 335 -1.97 -11.57 0.43
N GLY A 336 -1.65 -10.51 1.18
CA GLY A 336 -0.68 -9.50 0.75
C GLY A 336 -1.19 -8.57 -0.35
N ILE A 337 -2.52 -8.41 -0.46
CA ILE A 337 -3.17 -7.63 -1.51
C ILE A 337 -3.66 -6.25 -1.06
N LYS A 338 -3.39 -5.84 0.19
CA LYS A 338 -4.01 -4.66 0.83
C LYS A 338 -3.78 -3.36 0.05
N SER A 339 -2.56 -3.11 -0.41
CA SER A 339 -2.24 -1.89 -1.17
C SER A 339 -2.91 -1.88 -2.54
N ALA A 340 -2.82 -2.98 -3.30
CA ALA A 340 -3.46 -3.09 -4.60
C ALA A 340 -5.00 -3.01 -4.52
N LEU A 341 -5.60 -3.53 -3.44
CA LEU A 341 -7.03 -3.39 -3.19
C LEU A 341 -7.39 -1.94 -2.87
N PHE A 342 -6.59 -1.27 -2.03
CA PHE A 342 -6.77 0.13 -1.68
C PHE A 342 -6.79 1.03 -2.93
N ASP A 343 -5.85 0.86 -3.86
CA ASP A 343 -5.80 1.64 -5.10
C ASP A 343 -7.06 1.46 -5.95
N ARG A 344 -7.55 0.21 -6.08
CA ARG A 344 -8.77 -0.08 -6.83
C ARG A 344 -10.01 0.50 -6.14
N CYS A 345 -10.12 0.35 -4.83
CA CYS A 345 -11.21 0.92 -4.04
C CYS A 345 -11.22 2.45 -4.11
N LEU A 346 -10.06 3.11 -4.13
CA LEU A 346 -9.98 4.56 -4.24
C LEU A 346 -10.56 5.07 -5.58
N ILE A 347 -10.35 4.33 -6.67
CA ILE A 347 -10.95 4.65 -7.98
C ILE A 347 -12.46 4.40 -7.96
N GLU A 348 -12.92 3.32 -7.33
CA GLU A 348 -14.34 3.01 -7.17
C GLU A 348 -15.05 4.09 -6.33
N ASP A 349 -14.41 4.54 -5.24
CA ASP A 349 -14.90 5.60 -4.37
C ASP A 349 -14.86 6.99 -5.03
N ALA A 350 -14.09 7.16 -6.11
CA ALA A 350 -14.07 8.42 -6.86
C ALA A 350 -15.45 8.78 -7.42
N TRP A 351 -16.33 7.80 -7.67
CA TRP A 351 -17.71 8.07 -8.02
C TRP A 351 -18.45 8.86 -6.93
N PHE A 352 -18.26 8.53 -5.64
CA PHE A 352 -18.88 9.29 -4.55
C PHE A 352 -18.37 10.74 -4.52
N MET A 353 -17.08 10.96 -4.81
CA MET A 353 -16.53 12.31 -4.94
C MET A 353 -17.22 13.10 -6.06
N THR A 354 -17.45 12.47 -7.22
CA THR A 354 -18.17 13.11 -8.33
C THR A 354 -19.64 13.37 -7.99
N ALA A 355 -20.32 12.44 -7.32
CA ALA A 355 -21.70 12.61 -6.87
C ALA A 355 -21.84 13.80 -5.89
N GLY A 356 -20.89 13.96 -4.96
CA GLY A 356 -20.81 15.12 -4.08
C GLY A 356 -20.60 16.44 -4.84
N GLY A 357 -19.72 16.45 -5.84
CA GLY A 357 -19.51 17.61 -6.71
C GLY A 357 -20.76 18.00 -7.49
N VAL A 358 -21.51 17.03 -8.03
CA VAL A 358 -22.80 17.26 -8.71
C VAL A 358 -23.83 17.82 -7.73
N PHE A 359 -23.88 17.32 -6.50
CA PHE A 359 -24.78 17.85 -5.48
C PHE A 359 -24.49 19.33 -5.18
N VAL A 360 -23.22 19.70 -4.97
CA VAL A 360 -22.83 21.12 -4.78
C VAL A 360 -23.19 21.96 -6.00
N PHE A 361 -22.96 21.44 -7.22
CA PHE A 361 -23.37 22.13 -8.45
C PHE A 361 -24.87 22.45 -8.48
N LEU A 362 -25.72 21.47 -8.14
CA LEU A 362 -27.18 21.66 -8.05
C LEU A 362 -27.56 22.70 -6.99
N CYS A 363 -26.91 22.68 -5.82
CA CYS A 363 -27.13 23.68 -4.76
C CYS A 363 -26.79 25.10 -5.23
N ILE A 364 -25.63 25.29 -5.89
CA ILE A 364 -25.25 26.59 -6.45
C ILE A 364 -26.26 27.01 -7.51
N TRP A 365 -26.74 26.08 -8.33
CA TRP A 365 -27.69 26.39 -9.40
C TRP A 365 -29.04 26.83 -8.87
N PHE A 366 -29.61 26.11 -7.90
CA PHE A 366 -30.87 26.50 -7.28
C PHE A 366 -30.78 27.84 -6.55
N TYR A 367 -29.63 28.14 -5.93
CA TYR A 367 -29.41 29.41 -5.24
C TYR A 367 -29.25 30.60 -6.20
N THR A 368 -28.33 30.50 -7.16
CA THR A 368 -27.99 31.59 -8.09
C THR A 368 -29.04 31.81 -9.18
N ARG A 369 -29.88 30.79 -9.45
CA ARG A 369 -30.88 30.76 -10.54
C ARG A 369 -30.30 31.04 -11.93
N SER A 370 -28.98 30.86 -12.10
CA SER A 370 -28.27 31.12 -13.36
C SER A 370 -27.25 30.01 -13.63
N LEU A 371 -27.49 29.23 -14.70
CA LEU A 371 -26.57 28.17 -15.15
C LEU A 371 -25.21 28.71 -15.60
N PHE A 372 -25.16 29.95 -16.09
CA PHE A 372 -23.90 30.55 -16.53
C PHE A 372 -22.96 30.81 -15.35
N ILE A 373 -23.49 31.36 -14.25
CA ILE A 373 -22.71 31.64 -13.04
C ILE A 373 -22.20 30.31 -12.45
N THR A 374 -23.05 29.28 -12.39
CA THR A 374 -22.64 27.99 -11.80
C THR A 374 -21.56 27.28 -12.61
N PHE A 375 -21.64 27.33 -13.94
CA PHE A 375 -20.61 26.76 -14.80
C PHE A 375 -19.28 27.51 -14.64
N MET A 376 -19.32 28.85 -14.61
CA MET A 376 -18.13 29.67 -14.41
C MET A 376 -17.49 29.45 -13.04
N THR A 377 -18.29 29.24 -11.98
CA THR A 377 -17.75 28.97 -10.64
C THR A 377 -17.09 27.60 -10.55
N VAL A 378 -17.66 26.57 -11.18
CA VAL A 378 -17.03 25.23 -11.23
C VAL A 378 -15.71 25.28 -11.98
N ILE A 379 -15.66 25.96 -13.14
CA ILE A 379 -14.42 26.16 -13.90
C ILE A 379 -13.38 26.91 -13.05
N ALA A 380 -13.80 27.97 -12.33
CA ALA A 380 -12.90 28.72 -11.47
C ALA A 380 -12.30 27.86 -10.35
N ILE A 381 -13.09 26.99 -9.72
CA ILE A 381 -12.61 26.04 -8.70
C ILE A 381 -11.62 25.04 -9.31
N LEU A 382 -11.92 24.47 -10.48
CA LEU A 382 -11.03 23.54 -11.18
C LEU A 382 -9.71 24.19 -11.59
N PHE A 383 -9.75 25.41 -12.11
CA PHE A 383 -8.54 26.16 -12.45
C PHE A 383 -7.73 26.55 -11.21
N SER A 384 -8.38 26.89 -10.10
CA SER A 384 -7.71 27.10 -8.82
C SER A 384 -6.93 25.86 -8.39
N LEU A 385 -7.52 24.68 -8.48
CA LEU A 385 -6.87 23.38 -8.21
C LEU A 385 -5.72 23.05 -9.19
N GLY A 386 -5.85 23.44 -10.46
CA GLY A 386 -4.80 23.28 -11.46
C GLY A 386 -3.57 24.18 -11.20
N ILE A 387 -3.79 25.47 -10.95
CA ILE A 387 -2.73 26.44 -10.60
C ILE A 387 -2.00 25.99 -9.32
N SER A 388 -2.79 25.56 -8.36
CA SER A 388 -2.36 24.86 -7.17
C SER A 388 -1.38 23.71 -7.45
N TYR A 389 -1.77 22.74 -8.28
CA TYR A 389 -0.93 21.61 -8.64
C TYR A 389 0.35 22.02 -9.40
N PHE A 390 0.28 23.06 -10.23
CA PHE A 390 1.43 23.67 -10.89
C PHE A 390 2.44 24.20 -9.88
N VAL A 391 2.00 25.02 -8.92
CA VAL A 391 2.86 25.56 -7.87
C VAL A 391 3.45 24.42 -7.03
N TYR A 392 2.66 23.40 -6.71
CA TYR A 392 3.12 22.23 -5.96
C TYR A 392 4.27 21.47 -6.65
N THR A 393 4.14 21.20 -7.95
CA THR A 393 5.04 20.30 -8.68
C THR A 393 6.22 21.00 -9.35
N LEU A 394 6.05 22.26 -9.77
CA LEU A 394 7.06 22.99 -10.54
C LEU A 394 7.73 24.10 -9.75
N VAL A 395 6.98 24.83 -8.91
CA VAL A 395 7.57 25.90 -8.08
C VAL A 395 8.24 25.32 -6.84
N PHE A 396 7.55 24.42 -6.12
CA PHE A 396 8.11 23.76 -4.93
C PHE A 396 8.87 22.45 -5.23
N GLU A 397 8.83 21.98 -6.48
CA GLU A 397 9.49 20.76 -6.94
C GLU A 397 9.22 19.51 -6.08
N LEU A 398 8.03 19.44 -5.47
CA LEU A 398 7.65 18.30 -4.62
C LEU A 398 7.35 17.09 -5.49
N ARG A 399 8.16 16.04 -5.35
CA ARG A 399 8.02 14.79 -6.11
C ARG A 399 6.99 13.82 -5.54
N PHE A 400 6.69 13.95 -4.25
CA PHE A 400 5.79 13.04 -3.54
C PHE A 400 4.40 13.68 -3.44
N PHE A 401 3.37 13.00 -3.93
CA PHE A 401 1.98 13.48 -3.86
C PHE A 401 1.14 12.46 -3.08
N PRO A 402 0.81 12.71 -1.80
CA PRO A 402 0.04 11.77 -0.99
C PRO A 402 -1.42 11.72 -1.43
N PHE A 403 -2.06 10.54 -1.32
CA PHE A 403 -3.48 10.35 -1.64
C PHE A 403 -4.40 11.27 -0.82
N MET A 404 -3.97 11.68 0.38
CA MET A 404 -4.69 12.64 1.22
C MET A 404 -4.97 13.96 0.48
N ASN A 405 -4.13 14.38 -0.47
CA ASN A 405 -4.37 15.60 -1.25
C ASN A 405 -5.67 15.52 -2.09
N LEU A 406 -6.20 14.32 -2.35
CA LEU A 406 -7.51 14.17 -2.97
C LEU A 406 -8.63 14.67 -2.06
N LEU A 407 -8.52 14.50 -0.73
CA LEU A 407 -9.48 15.06 0.24
C LEU A 407 -9.48 16.59 0.21
N ALA A 408 -8.32 17.21 -0.04
CA ALA A 408 -8.24 18.67 -0.16
C ALA A 408 -9.07 19.20 -1.34
N THR A 409 -9.26 18.41 -2.40
CA THR A 409 -10.14 18.77 -3.53
C THR A 409 -11.59 18.90 -3.06
N ILE A 410 -12.08 17.94 -2.27
CA ILE A 410 -13.45 17.96 -1.72
C ILE A 410 -13.64 19.18 -0.82
N VAL A 411 -12.69 19.45 0.07
CA VAL A 411 -12.75 20.61 0.98
C VAL A 411 -12.76 21.93 0.19
N THR A 412 -11.94 22.02 -0.87
CA THR A 412 -11.87 23.23 -1.70
C THR A 412 -13.17 23.51 -2.45
N ILE A 413 -13.89 22.47 -2.90
CA ILE A 413 -15.20 22.63 -3.54
C ILE A 413 -16.21 23.24 -2.56
N GLY A 414 -16.22 22.80 -1.31
CA GLY A 414 -17.09 23.35 -0.27
C GLY A 414 -16.82 24.82 0.02
N ILE A 415 -15.55 25.16 0.31
CA ILE A 415 -15.15 26.53 0.62
C ILE A 415 -15.40 27.46 -0.59
N GLY A 416 -15.06 27.00 -1.80
CA GLY A 416 -15.28 27.77 -3.02
C GLY A 416 -16.76 28.06 -3.30
N ALA A 417 -17.67 27.15 -2.91
CA ALA A 417 -19.11 27.37 -3.04
C ALA A 417 -19.64 28.43 -2.06
N ASP A 418 -19.10 28.46 -0.83
CA ASP A 418 -19.51 29.43 0.20
C ASP A 418 -19.21 30.88 -0.22
N ASP A 419 -18.04 31.12 -0.81
CA ASP A 419 -17.65 32.45 -1.31
C ASP A 419 -18.60 32.93 -2.43
N VAL A 420 -19.06 32.02 -3.29
CA VAL A 420 -20.06 32.33 -4.34
C VAL A 420 -21.38 32.76 -3.71
N PHE A 421 -21.83 32.09 -2.65
CA PHE A 421 -23.06 32.44 -1.95
C PHE A 421 -22.99 33.82 -1.28
N ILE A 422 -21.87 34.10 -0.60
CA ILE A 422 -21.63 35.40 0.03
C ILE A 422 -21.66 36.53 -1.01
N PHE A 423 -20.93 36.35 -2.13
CA PHE A 423 -20.87 37.36 -3.18
C PHE A 423 -22.23 37.57 -3.88
N CYS A 424 -22.95 36.49 -4.21
CA CYS A 424 -24.26 36.58 -4.84
C CYS A 424 -25.29 37.30 -3.95
N LYS A 425 -25.23 37.07 -2.63
CA LYS A 425 -26.10 37.76 -1.66
C LYS A 425 -25.77 39.25 -1.58
N ALA A 426 -24.48 39.61 -1.51
CA ALA A 426 -24.04 41.00 -1.53
C ALA A 426 -24.48 41.71 -2.81
N TRP A 427 -24.28 41.08 -3.97
CA TRP A 427 -24.72 41.58 -5.26
C TRP A 427 -26.24 41.82 -5.33
N HIS A 428 -27.04 40.88 -4.81
CA HIS A 428 -28.50 41.03 -4.79
C HIS A 428 -28.96 42.16 -3.87
N ASN A 429 -28.27 42.39 -2.75
CA ASN A 429 -28.55 43.51 -1.85
C ASN A 429 -28.20 44.86 -2.49
N SER A 430 -27.03 44.99 -3.12
CA SER A 430 -26.65 46.21 -3.84
C SER A 430 -27.61 46.51 -5.01
N LYS A 431 -28.14 45.47 -5.68
CA LYS A 431 -29.15 45.64 -6.74
C LYS A 431 -30.51 46.18 -6.26
N LYS A 432 -30.85 46.02 -4.98
CA LYS A 432 -32.11 46.56 -4.41
C LYS A 432 -32.04 48.06 -4.13
N GLN A 433 -30.84 48.62 -3.96
CA GLN A 433 -30.61 50.05 -3.81
C GLN A 433 -30.61 50.69 -5.21
N LYS A 434 -31.72 51.33 -5.58
CA LYS A 434 -32.16 51.51 -6.97
C LYS A 434 -31.57 52.71 -7.73
N GLU A 435 -30.61 53.45 -7.15
CA GLU A 435 -30.12 54.74 -7.70
C GLU A 435 -28.59 54.84 -7.87
N ASN A 436 -27.85 53.72 -7.85
CA ASN A 436 -26.39 53.74 -7.99
C ASN A 436 -25.97 53.30 -9.41
N SER A 437 -24.94 53.97 -9.96
CA SER A 437 -24.28 53.56 -11.20
C SER A 437 -23.72 52.13 -11.09
N VAL A 438 -23.56 51.39 -12.21
CA VAL A 438 -23.03 50.01 -12.19
C VAL A 438 -21.68 49.92 -11.46
N ILE A 439 -20.85 50.95 -11.55
CA ILE A 439 -19.56 51.06 -10.85
C ILE A 439 -19.77 51.13 -9.33
N GLN A 440 -20.70 51.95 -8.87
CA GLN A 440 -21.05 52.05 -7.44
C GLN A 440 -21.66 50.74 -6.93
N MET A 441 -22.54 50.10 -7.71
CA MET A 441 -23.12 48.80 -7.33
C MET A 441 -22.05 47.70 -7.15
N VAL A 442 -21.08 47.64 -8.05
CA VAL A 442 -19.94 46.71 -7.96
C VAL A 442 -19.06 47.05 -6.76
N ASN A 443 -18.77 48.33 -6.52
CA ASN A 443 -17.96 48.76 -5.39
C ASN A 443 -18.64 48.45 -4.04
N ASP A 444 -19.94 48.71 -3.91
CA ASP A 444 -20.72 48.43 -2.70
C ASP A 444 -20.80 46.92 -2.43
N ALA A 445 -20.96 46.10 -3.47
CA ALA A 445 -20.93 44.64 -3.33
C ALA A 445 -19.54 44.13 -2.91
N PHE A 446 -18.47 44.69 -3.46
CA PHE A 446 -17.10 44.33 -3.09
C PHE A 446 -16.74 44.74 -1.66
N ASP A 447 -17.10 45.94 -1.22
CA ASP A 447 -16.77 46.43 0.12
C ASP A 447 -17.31 45.50 1.23
N HIS A 448 -18.51 44.95 1.04
CA HIS A 448 -19.09 44.01 2.01
C HIS A 448 -18.61 42.56 1.83
N ALA A 449 -18.51 42.07 0.60
CA ALA A 449 -18.20 40.66 0.35
C ALA A 449 -16.70 40.34 0.45
N LEU A 450 -15.83 41.22 -0.06
CA LEU A 450 -14.40 40.93 -0.21
C LEU A 450 -13.71 40.75 1.15
N VAL A 451 -14.04 41.59 2.14
CA VAL A 451 -13.49 41.47 3.49
C VAL A 451 -13.89 40.13 4.12
N SER A 452 -15.15 39.73 3.96
CA SER A 452 -15.64 38.44 4.48
C SER A 452 -14.94 37.26 3.82
N MET A 453 -14.87 37.23 2.47
CA MET A 453 -14.23 36.15 1.70
C MET A 453 -12.72 36.06 1.94
N LEU A 454 -12.05 37.20 2.17
CA LEU A 454 -10.62 37.23 2.48
C LEU A 454 -10.35 36.64 3.86
N ILE A 455 -11.14 36.99 4.88
CA ILE A 455 -10.96 36.47 6.25
C ILE A 455 -11.20 34.96 6.28
N THR A 456 -12.25 34.46 5.62
CA THR A 456 -12.53 33.02 5.54
C THR A 456 -11.41 32.28 4.81
N SER A 457 -10.95 32.82 3.68
CA SER A 457 -9.86 32.21 2.90
C SER A 457 -8.52 32.20 3.65
N VAL A 458 -8.14 33.31 4.29
CA VAL A 458 -6.88 33.45 5.05
C VAL A 458 -6.89 32.57 6.30
N THR A 459 -7.99 32.50 7.03
CA THR A 459 -8.10 31.63 8.22
C THR A 459 -7.99 30.16 7.84
N THR A 460 -8.65 29.74 6.75
CA THR A 460 -8.52 28.38 6.22
C THR A 460 -7.09 28.08 5.74
N ALA A 461 -6.46 29.03 5.03
CA ALA A 461 -5.06 28.91 4.60
C ALA A 461 -4.10 28.77 5.77
N ALA A 462 -4.27 29.60 6.79
CA ALA A 462 -3.43 29.58 7.98
C ALA A 462 -3.53 28.23 8.71
N ALA A 463 -4.72 27.64 8.80
CA ALA A 463 -4.92 26.32 9.39
C ALA A 463 -4.17 25.21 8.62
N PHE A 464 -4.27 25.20 7.29
CA PHE A 464 -3.52 24.23 6.47
C PHE A 464 -2.00 24.49 6.51
N LEU A 465 -1.55 25.74 6.56
CA LEU A 465 -0.14 26.09 6.69
C LEU A 465 0.44 25.71 8.06
N ALA A 466 -0.33 25.82 9.13
CA ALA A 466 0.10 25.40 10.47
C ALA A 466 0.45 23.90 10.50
N SER A 467 -0.18 23.09 9.65
CA SER A 467 0.11 21.65 9.51
C SER A 467 1.55 21.38 9.03
N TYR A 468 2.24 22.36 8.44
CA TYR A 468 3.65 22.25 8.05
C TYR A 468 4.61 22.03 9.23
N ILE A 469 4.24 22.50 10.42
CA ILE A 469 5.05 22.36 11.63
C ILE A 469 5.18 20.87 12.03
N SER A 470 4.22 20.02 11.62
CA SER A 470 4.27 18.57 11.85
C SER A 470 5.54 17.96 11.28
N SER A 471 6.11 16.94 11.95
CA SER A 471 7.27 16.19 11.44
C SER A 471 6.92 15.11 10.41
N ILE A 472 5.62 14.85 10.20
CA ILE A 472 5.11 13.81 9.31
C ILE A 472 5.06 14.34 7.86
N THR A 473 5.68 13.61 6.93
CA THR A 473 5.82 14.05 5.53
C THR A 473 4.47 14.16 4.81
N ALA A 474 3.57 13.20 5.02
CA ALA A 474 2.23 13.20 4.44
C ALA A 474 1.42 14.41 4.91
N ILE A 475 1.52 14.80 6.20
CA ILE A 475 0.84 15.97 6.76
C ILE A 475 1.47 17.28 6.25
N ARG A 476 2.81 17.35 6.16
CA ARG A 476 3.50 18.50 5.55
C ARG A 476 3.11 18.72 4.10
N CYS A 477 2.87 17.63 3.38
CA CYS A 477 2.46 17.61 1.97
C CYS A 477 0.96 17.75 1.78
N PHE A 478 0.16 17.47 2.82
CA PHE A 478 -1.29 17.68 2.88
C PHE A 478 -1.58 19.18 2.91
N ARG A 479 -1.55 19.77 1.73
CA ARG A 479 -1.90 21.15 1.47
C ARG A 479 -2.93 21.11 0.35
N PRO A 480 -4.08 21.80 0.46
CA PRO A 480 -4.75 22.28 -0.73
C PRO A 480 -3.77 23.24 -1.37
N SER A 481 -3.14 22.84 -2.46
CA SER A 481 -2.18 23.69 -3.15
C SER A 481 -2.83 24.98 -3.71
N ALA A 482 -4.16 25.13 -3.58
CA ALA A 482 -4.97 26.30 -3.93
C ALA A 482 -4.85 27.46 -2.92
N GLN A 483 -4.46 27.19 -1.68
CA GLN A 483 -4.50 28.21 -0.63
C GLN A 483 -3.19 29.03 -0.47
N GLN A 484 -2.15 28.77 -1.27
CA GLN A 484 -0.84 29.43 -1.15
C GLN A 484 -0.69 30.66 -2.07
N SER A 485 -1.61 30.90 -3.01
CA SER A 485 -1.52 32.05 -3.93
C SER A 485 -1.74 33.41 -3.23
N LEU A 486 -2.35 33.43 -2.03
CA LEU A 486 -2.62 34.67 -1.29
C LEU A 486 -1.42 35.27 -0.53
N LEU A 487 -0.29 34.55 -0.40
CA LEU A 487 0.86 34.98 0.42
C LEU A 487 2.17 35.21 -0.36
N SER A 488 2.17 35.06 -1.68
CA SER A 488 3.35 35.37 -2.52
C SER A 488 3.59 36.86 -2.77
N ALA A 489 2.76 37.76 -2.21
CA ALA A 489 2.89 39.20 -2.36
C ALA A 489 3.56 39.93 -1.17
N HIS A 490 4.11 39.23 -0.17
CA HIS A 490 4.70 39.89 1.01
C HIS A 490 6.11 39.44 1.41
N HIS A 491 6.83 38.72 0.55
CA HIS A 491 8.28 38.60 0.70
C HIS A 491 8.99 38.78 -0.66
N HIS A 492 9.06 40.04 -1.08
CA HIS A 492 10.25 40.64 -1.68
C HIS A 492 10.41 42.06 -1.15
#